data_AF-A0A1B6VZZ4-F1
#
_entry.id   AF-A0A1B6VZZ4-F1
#
_cell.length_a   1.000
_cell.length_b   1.000
_cell.length_c   1.000
_cell.angle_alpha   90.00
_cell.angle_beta   90.00
_cell.angle_gamma   90.00
#
_symmetry.space_group_name_H-M   'P 1'
#
loop_
_entity.id
_entity.type
_entity.pdbx_description
1 polymer ?
#
loop_
_entity_poly.entity_id
_entity_poly.type
_entity_poly.pdbx_seq_one_letter_code
_entity_poly.pdbx_strand_id
1 'polypeptide(L)'
;MAFSGLKAPGSLEPFTKLEIEHILPDIPKSELRATWAAENPNAVYDDYKNRLGNLTLLEKPINIVAGNDFYKAKQAEYGKSGNYLTRSLVALTEVGQNTSISRINTKLEAFPAWNAASIEKRHALLIALAQEVWKTTPTDV
;
A
#
# COMPACT_ATOMS: atom_id res chain seq x y z
N MET A 1 -4.25 13.01 -4.02
CA MET A 1 -3.50 14.08 -4.69
C MET A 1 -3.02 13.61 -6.06
N ALA A 2 -3.42 14.29 -7.14
CA ALA A 2 -2.86 14.09 -8.47
C ALA A 2 -1.49 14.80 -8.57
N PHE A 3 -0.55 14.22 -9.30
CA PHE A 3 0.78 14.78 -9.57
C PHE A 3 0.62 16.20 -10.15
N SER A 4 1.07 17.23 -9.42
CA SER A 4 0.78 18.65 -9.69
C SER A 4 1.46 19.23 -10.94
N GLY A 5 2.15 18.42 -11.74
CA GLY A 5 2.80 18.87 -12.98
C GLY A 5 3.92 19.89 -12.77
N LEU A 6 4.42 20.04 -11.53
CA LEU A 6 5.46 21.02 -11.20
C LEU A 6 6.78 20.63 -11.86
N LYS A 7 7.35 21.55 -12.65
CA LYS A 7 8.64 21.41 -13.33
C LYS A 7 9.85 21.66 -12.41
N ALA A 8 9.61 22.14 -11.20
CA ALA A 8 10.63 22.42 -10.19
C ALA A 8 10.46 21.48 -8.98
N PRO A 9 11.54 21.18 -8.23
CA PRO A 9 11.44 20.42 -7.00
C PRO A 9 10.41 21.06 -6.05
N GLY A 10 9.35 20.32 -5.73
CA GLY A 10 8.33 20.75 -4.78
C GLY A 10 8.76 20.51 -3.33
N SER A 11 8.09 21.17 -2.39
CA SER A 11 8.28 20.89 -0.96
C SER A 11 7.90 19.44 -0.64
N LEU A 12 8.71 18.78 0.20
CA LEU A 12 8.41 17.46 0.74
C LEU A 12 7.49 17.51 1.97
N GLU A 13 7.18 18.70 2.50
CA GLU A 13 6.33 18.89 3.68
C GLU A 13 4.96 18.16 3.59
N PRO A 14 4.30 18.04 2.42
CA PRO A 14 3.08 17.23 2.32
C PRO A 14 3.30 15.75 2.63
N PHE A 15 4.51 15.23 2.42
CA PHE A 15 4.89 13.84 2.67
C PHE A 15 5.47 13.62 4.07
N THR A 16 5.96 14.65 4.76
CA THR A 16 6.47 14.53 6.14
C THR A 16 5.36 14.27 7.17
N LYS A 17 4.09 14.46 6.78
CA LYS A 17 2.90 14.16 7.59
C LYS A 17 2.46 12.69 7.46
N LEU A 18 3.13 11.90 6.63
CA LEU A 18 2.83 10.49 6.42
C LEU A 18 3.60 9.63 7.42
N GLU A 19 2.93 8.63 7.97
CA GLU A 19 3.52 7.57 8.80
C GLU A 19 3.49 6.24 8.04
N ILE A 20 4.34 5.30 8.46
CA ILE A 20 4.25 3.92 7.98
C ILE A 20 3.04 3.28 8.64
N GLU A 21 2.07 2.89 7.82
CA GLU A 21 0.90 2.11 8.21
C GLU A 21 1.14 0.63 7.92
N HIS A 22 0.75 -0.19 8.89
CA HIS A 22 0.75 -1.65 8.77
C HIS A 22 -0.67 -2.12 8.40
N ILE A 23 -0.84 -2.59 7.16
CA ILE A 23 -2.17 -2.96 6.67
C ILE A 23 -2.71 -4.15 7.47
N LEU A 24 -1.92 -5.23 7.61
CA LEU A 24 -2.03 -6.15 8.75
C LEU A 24 -1.52 -5.44 10.00
N PRO A 25 -2.34 -5.25 11.05
CA PRO A 25 -1.94 -4.50 12.24
C PRO A 25 -0.68 -5.05 12.91
N ASP A 26 0.17 -4.16 13.44
CA ASP A 26 1.36 -4.57 14.19
C ASP A 26 0.98 -5.27 15.51
N ILE A 27 -0.06 -4.77 16.17
CA ILE A 27 -0.67 -5.33 17.39
C ILE A 27 -2.10 -5.77 17.04
N PRO A 28 -2.30 -6.95 16.41
CA PRO A 28 -3.62 -7.40 16.02
C PRO A 28 -4.46 -7.84 17.21
N LYS A 29 -5.78 -7.70 17.09
CA LYS A 29 -6.74 -8.39 17.96
C LYS A 29 -6.58 -9.91 17.81
N SER A 30 -6.88 -10.67 18.87
CA SER A 30 -6.79 -12.14 18.86
C SER A 30 -7.61 -12.77 17.72
N GLU A 31 -8.81 -12.25 17.47
CA GLU A 31 -9.70 -12.68 16.39
C GLU A 31 -9.07 -12.52 15.00
N LEU A 32 -8.41 -11.37 14.74
CA LEU A 32 -7.74 -11.13 13.46
C LEU A 32 -6.58 -12.09 13.26
N ARG A 33 -5.77 -12.31 14.31
CA ARG A 33 -4.66 -13.26 14.26
C ARG A 33 -5.14 -14.70 14.04
N ALA A 34 -6.25 -15.10 14.67
CA ALA A 34 -6.85 -16.42 14.48
C ALA A 34 -7.41 -16.58 13.05
N THR A 35 -8.10 -15.57 12.53
CA THR A 35 -8.63 -15.54 11.16
C THR A 35 -7.50 -15.68 10.15
N TRP A 36 -6.41 -14.91 10.33
CA TRP A 36 -5.23 -15.02 9.48
C TRP A 36 -4.65 -16.42 9.45
N ALA A 37 -4.49 -17.06 10.62
CA ALA A 37 -3.93 -18.41 10.72
C ALA A 37 -4.82 -19.47 10.04
N ALA A 38 -6.14 -19.31 10.13
CA ALA A 38 -7.10 -20.21 9.48
C ALA A 38 -7.09 -20.07 7.94
N GLU A 39 -7.03 -18.82 7.44
CA GLU A 39 -7.07 -18.54 6.01
C GLU A 39 -5.70 -18.69 5.32
N ASN A 40 -4.60 -18.60 6.09
CA ASN A 40 -3.23 -18.62 5.58
C ASN A 40 -2.36 -19.58 6.40
N PRO A 41 -2.64 -20.89 6.39
CA PRO A 41 -2.02 -21.86 7.31
C PRO A 41 -0.49 -21.96 7.19
N ASN A 42 0.07 -21.60 6.03
CA ASN A 42 1.51 -21.63 5.75
C ASN A 42 2.17 -20.24 5.82
N ALA A 43 1.46 -19.22 6.29
CA ALA A 43 1.94 -17.84 6.35
C ALA A 43 1.97 -17.35 7.79
N VAL A 44 3.15 -17.31 8.40
CA VAL A 44 3.33 -16.78 9.76
C VAL A 44 2.99 -15.29 9.77
N TYR A 45 2.06 -14.89 10.65
CA TYR A 45 1.57 -13.51 10.74
C TYR A 45 2.71 -12.49 10.89
N ASP A 46 3.65 -12.76 11.80
CA ASP A 46 4.72 -11.83 12.14
C ASP A 46 5.77 -11.69 11.02
N ASP A 47 5.85 -12.67 10.11
CA ASP A 47 6.64 -12.54 8.88
C ASP A 47 5.94 -11.60 7.90
N TYR A 48 4.63 -11.77 7.72
CA TYR A 48 3.84 -11.04 6.73
C TYR A 48 3.54 -9.59 7.14
N LYS A 49 3.38 -9.30 8.43
CA LYS A 49 3.12 -7.93 8.89
C LYS A 49 4.26 -6.97 8.52
N ASN A 50 5.50 -7.47 8.47
CA ASN A 50 6.70 -6.69 8.19
C ASN A 50 7.08 -6.64 6.70
N ARG A 51 6.36 -7.35 5.82
CA ARG A 51 6.67 -7.36 4.38
C ARG A 51 6.37 -6.01 3.75
N LEU A 52 7.20 -5.59 2.78
CA LEU A 52 6.97 -4.36 2.00
C LEU A 52 5.55 -4.29 1.41
N GLY A 53 5.05 -5.41 0.87
CA GLY A 53 3.68 -5.53 0.38
C GLY A 53 2.59 -5.23 1.41
N ASN A 54 2.88 -5.33 2.71
CA ASN A 54 1.97 -5.01 3.81
C ASN A 54 2.07 -3.56 4.32
N LEU A 55 3.06 -2.79 3.86
CA LEU A 55 3.29 -1.44 4.35
C LEU A 55 2.76 -0.40 3.36
N THR A 56 2.21 0.69 3.89
CA THR A 56 1.87 1.86 3.07
C THR A 56 2.13 3.15 3.83
N LEU A 57 2.22 4.26 3.09
CA LEU A 57 2.31 5.59 3.71
C LEU A 57 0.91 6.16 3.90
N LEU A 58 0.59 6.58 5.13
CA LEU A 58 -0.74 7.08 5.48
C LEU A 58 -0.65 8.32 6.37
N GLU A 59 -1.54 9.28 6.16
CA GLU A 59 -1.63 10.46 7.00
C GLU A 59 -2.00 10.08 8.44
N LYS A 60 -1.28 10.61 9.44
CA LYS A 60 -1.48 10.29 10.86
C LYS A 60 -2.96 10.32 11.34
N PRO A 61 -3.78 11.34 11.01
CA PRO A 61 -5.18 11.35 11.41
C PRO A 61 -5.99 10.18 10.82
N ILE A 62 -5.68 9.77 9.59
CA ILE A 62 -6.34 8.65 8.92
C ILE A 62 -5.85 7.32 9.52
N ASN A 63 -4.55 7.20 9.83
CA ASN A 63 -3.97 6.04 10.50
C ASN A 63 -4.64 5.77 11.86
N ILE A 64 -4.81 6.81 12.68
CA ILE A 64 -5.50 6.71 13.98
C ILE A 64 -6.92 6.14 13.84
N VAL A 65 -7.65 6.54 12.80
CA VAL A 65 -9.04 6.09 12.57
C VAL A 65 -9.09 4.68 11.98
N ALA A 66 -8.17 4.33 11.07
CA ALA A 66 -8.08 2.99 10.49
C ALA A 66 -7.76 1.93 11.55
N GLY A 67 -6.88 2.25 12.50
CA GLY A 67 -6.60 1.45 13.69
C GLY A 67 -6.11 0.02 13.40
N ASN A 68 -6.34 -0.88 14.36
CA ASN A 68 -5.91 -2.29 14.29
C ASN A 68 -7.01 -3.23 13.77
N ASP A 69 -7.83 -2.74 12.83
CA ASP A 69 -8.97 -3.49 12.30
C ASP A 69 -8.60 -4.35 11.07
N PHE A 70 -9.55 -5.15 10.59
CA PHE A 70 -9.44 -5.88 9.33
C PHE A 70 -9.32 -4.92 8.16
N TYR A 71 -8.60 -5.35 7.12
CA TYR A 71 -8.40 -4.56 5.91
C TYR A 71 -9.71 -4.00 5.33
N LYS A 72 -10.79 -4.79 5.31
CA LYS A 72 -12.11 -4.36 4.82
C LYS A 72 -12.63 -3.10 5.53
N ALA A 73 -12.40 -2.98 6.84
CA ALA A 73 -12.77 -1.79 7.60
C ALA A 73 -11.83 -0.61 7.28
N LYS A 74 -10.54 -0.87 7.07
CA LYS A 74 -9.55 0.15 6.72
C LYS A 74 -9.73 0.73 5.31
N GLN A 75 -10.31 -0.01 4.37
CA GLN A 75 -10.49 0.43 2.97
C GLN A 75 -11.22 1.78 2.86
N ALA A 76 -12.24 2.02 3.69
CA ALA A 76 -12.98 3.29 3.67
C ALA A 76 -12.07 4.48 4.01
N GLU A 77 -11.12 4.29 4.94
CA GLU A 77 -10.15 5.32 5.34
C GLU A 77 -9.03 5.47 4.29
N TYR A 78 -8.54 4.36 3.73
CA TYR A 78 -7.52 4.38 2.69
C TYR A 78 -7.97 5.13 1.43
N GLY A 79 -9.25 5.05 1.07
CA GLY A 79 -9.84 5.83 -0.03
C GLY A 79 -9.76 7.35 0.15
N LYS A 80 -9.64 7.83 1.40
CA LYS A 80 -9.54 9.26 1.74
C LYS A 80 -8.10 9.78 1.69
N SER A 81 -7.10 8.90 1.63
CA SER A 81 -5.69 9.29 1.69
C SER A 81 -5.30 10.23 0.53
N GLY A 82 -4.47 11.23 0.82
CA GLY A 82 -3.83 12.05 -0.20
C GLY A 82 -2.84 11.25 -1.05
N ASN A 83 -2.26 10.19 -0.50
CA ASN A 83 -1.32 9.31 -1.17
C ASN A 83 -2.02 8.38 -2.18
N TYR A 84 -1.54 8.39 -3.42
CA TYR A 84 -2.14 7.56 -4.45
C TYR A 84 -1.83 6.06 -4.32
N LEU A 85 -0.64 5.68 -3.84
CA LEU A 85 -0.29 4.27 -3.61
C LEU A 85 -1.15 3.63 -2.52
N THR A 86 -1.63 4.41 -1.56
CA THR A 86 -2.57 3.94 -0.54
C THR A 86 -3.98 3.87 -1.09
N ARG A 87 -4.45 4.89 -1.81
CA ARG A 87 -5.79 4.85 -2.45
C ARG A 87 -5.93 3.72 -3.46
N SER A 88 -4.88 3.41 -4.21
CA SER A 88 -4.89 2.35 -5.22
C SER A 88 -5.13 0.96 -4.63
N LEU A 89 -4.89 0.75 -3.32
CA LEU A 89 -5.28 -0.48 -2.62
C LEU A 89 -6.78 -0.76 -2.76
N VAL A 90 -7.59 0.30 -2.70
CA VAL A 90 -9.06 0.21 -2.73
C VAL A 90 -9.58 0.18 -4.17
N ALA A 91 -9.13 1.13 -4.99
CA ALA A 91 -9.52 1.24 -6.38
C ALA A 91 -8.50 2.08 -7.18
N LEU A 92 -8.31 1.74 -8.46
CA LEU A 92 -7.55 2.57 -9.39
C LEU A 92 -8.43 3.75 -9.83
N THR A 93 -7.90 4.96 -9.80
CA THR A 93 -8.62 6.14 -10.28
C THR A 93 -8.67 6.13 -11.80
N GLU A 94 -9.87 6.18 -12.36
CA GLU A 94 -10.10 6.40 -13.78
C GLU A 94 -9.97 7.90 -14.09
N VAL A 95 -9.10 8.23 -15.04
CA VAL A 95 -8.93 9.58 -15.58
C VAL A 95 -8.72 9.48 -17.08
N GLY A 96 -8.68 10.63 -17.78
CA GLY A 96 -8.35 10.68 -19.19
C GLY A 96 -7.03 9.98 -19.55
N GLN A 97 -6.88 9.62 -20.83
CA GLN A 97 -5.73 8.90 -21.36
C GLN A 97 -4.44 9.75 -21.29
N ASN A 98 -3.28 9.08 -21.24
CA ASN A 98 -1.93 9.68 -21.25
C ASN A 98 -1.60 10.62 -20.07
N THR A 99 -2.27 10.46 -18.93
CA THR A 99 -1.94 11.18 -17.69
C THR A 99 -0.91 10.41 -16.85
N SER A 100 -0.34 11.05 -15.83
CA SER A 100 0.52 10.36 -14.85
C SER A 100 -0.22 9.23 -14.13
N ILE A 101 -1.52 9.42 -13.84
CA ILE A 101 -2.38 8.42 -13.21
C ILE A 101 -2.61 7.23 -14.16
N SER A 102 -2.96 7.46 -15.43
CA SER A 102 -3.19 6.36 -16.37
C SER A 102 -1.91 5.54 -16.60
N ARG A 103 -0.72 6.18 -16.61
CA ARG A 103 0.57 5.48 -16.69
C ARG A 103 0.85 4.62 -15.47
N ILE A 104 0.75 5.18 -14.26
CA ILE A 104 1.06 4.41 -13.04
C ILE A 104 0.03 3.30 -12.80
N ASN A 105 -1.24 3.47 -13.24
CA ASN A 105 -2.26 2.41 -13.16
C ASN A 105 -1.89 1.14 -13.95
N THR A 106 -1.03 1.23 -14.97
CA THR A 106 -0.51 0.03 -15.65
C THR A 106 0.42 -0.81 -14.78
N LYS A 107 0.85 -0.26 -13.64
CA LYS A 107 1.80 -0.86 -12.70
C LYS A 107 1.20 -1.09 -11.31
N LEU A 108 -0.03 -0.64 -11.06
CA LEU A 108 -0.71 -0.76 -9.78
C LEU A 108 -1.92 -1.69 -9.91
N GLU A 109 -2.37 -2.20 -8.78
CA GLU A 109 -3.55 -3.05 -8.70
C GLU A 109 -4.35 -2.71 -7.44
N ALA A 110 -5.68 -2.85 -7.51
CA ALA A 110 -6.56 -2.79 -6.36
C ALA A 110 -6.74 -4.19 -5.75
N PHE A 111 -6.70 -4.25 -4.43
CA PHE A 111 -6.73 -5.49 -3.67
C PHE A 111 -8.06 -5.55 -2.90
N PRO A 112 -9.06 -6.34 -3.33
CA PRO A 112 -10.34 -6.43 -2.65
C PRO A 112 -10.27 -7.22 -1.34
N ALA A 113 -9.24 -8.06 -1.17
CA ALA A 113 -8.98 -8.86 0.02
C ALA A 113 -7.52 -8.69 0.46
N TRP A 114 -7.24 -9.05 1.71
CA TRP A 114 -5.90 -8.93 2.28
C TRP A 114 -5.46 -10.22 2.96
N ASN A 115 -4.84 -11.08 2.16
CA ASN A 115 -4.29 -12.37 2.56
C ASN A 115 -2.82 -12.47 2.13
N ALA A 116 -2.17 -13.59 2.44
CA ALA A 116 -0.77 -13.83 2.09
C ALA A 116 -0.50 -13.61 0.59
N ALA A 117 -1.34 -14.15 -0.28
CA ALA A 117 -1.18 -14.01 -1.73
C ALA A 117 -1.27 -12.55 -2.19
N SER A 118 -2.16 -11.75 -1.60
CA SER A 118 -2.32 -10.33 -1.92
C SER A 118 -1.09 -9.52 -1.49
N ILE A 119 -0.54 -9.83 -0.31
CA ILE A 119 0.69 -9.19 0.19
C ILE A 119 1.88 -9.55 -0.69
N GLU A 120 2.08 -10.82 -1.06
CA GLU A 120 3.17 -11.22 -1.96
C GLU A 120 3.06 -10.55 -3.33
N LYS A 121 1.84 -10.52 -3.89
CA LYS A 121 1.59 -9.88 -5.18
C LYS A 121 1.92 -8.39 -5.13
N ARG A 122 1.46 -7.68 -4.09
CA ARG A 122 1.80 -6.27 -3.91
C ARG A 122 3.30 -6.06 -3.64
N HIS A 123 3.94 -6.97 -2.91
CA HIS A 123 5.38 -6.91 -2.65
C HIS A 123 6.16 -6.95 -3.97
N ALA A 124 5.89 -7.94 -4.83
CA ALA A 124 6.54 -8.07 -6.13
C ALA A 124 6.31 -6.84 -7.01
N LEU A 125 5.07 -6.33 -7.02
CA LEU A 125 4.70 -5.11 -7.74
C LEU A 125 5.52 -3.89 -7.27
N LEU A 126 5.65 -3.68 -5.96
CA LEU A 126 6.42 -2.57 -5.40
C LEU A 126 7.93 -2.69 -5.68
N ILE A 127 8.49 -3.91 -5.65
CA ILE A 127 9.88 -4.16 -6.01
C ILE A 127 10.14 -3.81 -7.48
N ALA A 128 9.27 -4.27 -8.39
CA ALA A 128 9.38 -3.94 -9.82
C ALA A 128 9.29 -2.42 -10.05
N LEU A 129 8.40 -1.74 -9.31
CA LEU A 129 8.27 -0.29 -9.37
C LEU A 129 9.55 0.42 -8.88
N ALA A 130 10.13 -0.05 -7.78
CA ALA A 130 11.37 0.51 -7.24
C ALA A 130 12.54 0.33 -8.21
N GLN A 131 12.66 -0.83 -8.85
CA GLN A 131 13.67 -1.09 -9.88
C GLN A 131 13.52 -0.17 -11.10
N GLU A 132 12.29 0.05 -11.56
CA GLU A 132 11.99 0.95 -12.69
C GLU A 132 12.33 2.41 -12.35
N VAL A 133 11.98 2.86 -11.14
CA VAL A 133 12.23 4.24 -10.67
C VAL A 133 13.72 4.50 -10.44
N TRP A 134 14.43 3.57 -9.79
CA TRP A 134 15.86 3.71 -9.51
C TRP A 134 16.75 3.26 -10.66
N LYS A 135 16.17 2.71 -11.74
CA LYS A 135 16.89 2.17 -12.91
C LYS A 135 17.93 1.12 -12.49
N THR A 136 17.60 0.29 -11.51
CA THR A 136 18.47 -0.79 -11.03
C THR A 136 18.16 -2.09 -11.76
N THR A 137 19.18 -2.93 -11.93
CA THR A 137 19.06 -4.30 -12.42
C THR A 137 19.45 -5.28 -11.31
N PRO A 138 18.92 -6.51 -11.30
CA PRO A 138 19.44 -7.56 -10.43
C PRO A 138 20.95 -7.72 -10.64
N THR A 139 21.68 -7.92 -9.55
CA THR A 139 23.08 -8.31 -9.61
C THR A 139 23.13 -9.83 -9.73
N ASP A 140 23.97 -10.35 -10.62
CA ASP A 140 24.24 -11.79 -10.69
C ASP A 140 24.91 -12.23 -9.37
N VAL A 141 24.30 -13.16 -8.65
CA VAL A 141 24.84 -13.80 -7.44
C VAL A 141 24.92 -15.29 -7.66
#